data_AF-A0A8X6H9T3-F1
#
_entry.id   AF-A0A8X6H9T3-F1
#
_cell.length_a   1.000
_cell.length_b   1.000
_cell.length_c   1.000
_cell.angle_alpha   90.00
_cell.angle_beta   90.00
_cell.angle_gamma   90.00
#
_symmetry.space_group_name_H-M   'P 1'
#
loop_
_entity.id
_entity.type
_entity.pdbx_description
1 polymer ?
#
loop_
_entity_poly.entity_id
_entity_poly.type
_entity_poly.pdbx_seq_one_letter_code
_entity_poly.pdbx_strand_id
1 'polypeptide(L)'
;GGGTAGSVVANRLSEDPYVNVLLLEAGKAPPQVRFVTGRGLGGSSVISSSFYARGNRKDFDAWALQGAKGWSYEEVLPYFLKFEDNRDFEYLANGYHNIAARFGYNVVDPNGPTQKGFYDIQASIRGGQKCSAAKAYLVPAENRTNLDIVVNAHVNKIILEGCDAKGVEFDSKEPNEHLQKLKIPVVVDLPVGNNFQDHGAVLMYYQLDPKIPTFNEKLCDIRNVEQYIRNRTGPLSSSASIPAAAFLGRDSMFPEMDSPNHLIMFWEPIKQLNFKPE
;
A
#
# COMPACT_ATOMS: atom_id res chain seq x y z
N GLY A 1 14.58 7.02 -2.58
CA GLY A 1 13.11 7.15 -2.58
C GLY A 1 12.56 6.52 -1.33
N GLY A 2 11.97 7.30 -0.42
CA GLY A 2 11.41 6.90 0.87
C GLY A 2 10.01 6.32 0.81
N GLY A 3 9.68 5.58 -0.26
CA GLY A 3 8.39 4.91 -0.43
C GLY A 3 8.22 3.67 0.46
N THR A 4 7.22 2.82 0.19
CA THR A 4 6.97 1.58 0.98
C THR A 4 8.22 0.70 1.07
N ALA A 5 8.77 0.30 -0.08
CA ALA A 5 9.95 -0.56 -0.12
C ALA A 5 11.20 0.16 0.42
N GLY A 6 11.43 1.41 0.00
CA GLY A 6 12.58 2.20 0.45
C GLY A 6 12.64 2.39 1.97
N SER A 7 11.49 2.58 2.62
CA SER A 7 11.40 2.69 4.09
C SER A 7 11.79 1.39 4.80
N VAL A 8 11.33 0.24 4.28
CA VAL A 8 11.66 -1.08 4.85
C VAL A 8 13.15 -1.39 4.67
N VAL A 9 13.67 -1.20 3.45
CA VAL A 9 15.07 -1.47 3.12
C VAL A 9 16.01 -0.60 3.96
N ALA A 10 15.74 0.70 4.09
CA ALA A 10 16.56 1.60 4.90
C ALA A 10 16.58 1.22 6.39
N ASN A 11 15.42 0.83 6.94
CA ASN A 11 15.35 0.32 8.31
C ASN A 11 16.18 -0.96 8.47
N ARG A 12 16.09 -1.92 7.54
CA ARG A 12 16.81 -3.20 7.66
C ARG A 12 18.31 -3.06 7.50
N LEU A 13 18.76 -2.27 6.54
CA LEU A 13 20.19 -2.02 6.34
C LEU A 13 20.82 -1.28 7.53
N SER A 14 20.08 -0.36 8.16
CA SER A 14 20.60 0.36 9.34
C SER A 14 20.56 -0.42 10.65
N GLU A 15 20.02 -1.65 10.67
CA GLU A 15 20.13 -2.54 11.85
C GLU A 15 21.59 -2.97 12.11
N ASP A 16 22.41 -3.03 11.05
CA ASP A 16 23.85 -3.26 11.19
C ASP A 16 24.58 -1.92 11.43
N PRO A 17 25.21 -1.70 12.59
CA PRO A 17 25.87 -0.44 12.91
C PRO A 17 27.09 -0.14 12.03
N TYR A 18 27.61 -1.11 11.28
CA TYR A 18 28.74 -0.92 10.37
C TYR A 18 28.33 -0.46 8.97
N VAL A 19 27.03 -0.46 8.66
CA VAL A 19 26.49 -0.01 7.37
C VAL A 19 25.88 1.38 7.54
N ASN A 20 26.41 2.37 6.81
CA ASN A 20 25.84 3.71 6.74
C ASN A 20 24.75 3.76 5.67
N VAL A 21 23.57 4.28 6.01
CA VAL A 21 22.40 4.28 5.14
C VAL A 21 21.90 5.70 4.94
N LEU A 22 21.82 6.13 3.68
CA LEU A 22 21.23 7.41 3.27
C LEU A 22 19.91 7.17 2.53
N LEU A 23 18.80 7.70 3.06
CA LEU A 23 17.48 7.64 2.42
C LEU A 23 17.06 9.02 1.91
N LEU A 24 17.00 9.17 0.58
CA LEU A 24 16.55 10.40 -0.09
C LEU A 24 15.06 10.32 -0.49
N GLU A 25 14.24 11.29 -0.10
CA GLU A 25 12.82 11.37 -0.43
C GLU A 25 12.41 12.73 -1.01
N ALA A 26 11.80 12.71 -2.19
CA ALA A 26 11.50 13.89 -2.98
C ALA A 26 10.28 14.70 -2.51
N GLY A 27 9.30 14.07 -1.86
CA GLY A 27 7.95 14.62 -1.80
C GLY A 27 7.55 15.50 -0.59
N LYS A 28 6.67 16.49 -0.87
CA LYS A 28 5.46 16.85 -0.08
C LYS A 28 4.28 17.28 -1.01
N ALA A 29 3.09 16.68 -0.79
CA ALA A 29 1.75 16.86 -1.42
C ALA A 29 1.59 16.60 -2.96
N PRO A 30 0.46 16.01 -3.44
CA PRO A 30 0.34 15.48 -4.82
C PRO A 30 -0.26 16.44 -5.87
N PRO A 31 0.22 16.46 -7.14
CA PRO A 31 -0.37 17.20 -8.27
C PRO A 31 -1.33 16.37 -9.18
N GLN A 32 -2.00 17.02 -10.14
CA GLN A 32 -3.18 16.54 -10.91
C GLN A 32 -2.90 16.21 -12.39
N VAL A 33 -2.74 14.92 -12.72
CA VAL A 33 -3.61 14.05 -13.55
C VAL A 33 -3.30 12.66 -12.99
N ARG A 34 -4.27 12.07 -12.27
CA ARG A 34 -3.98 11.45 -10.97
C ARG A 34 -3.73 9.94 -11.01
N PHE A 35 -2.53 9.52 -11.40
CA PHE A 35 -1.91 8.40 -10.67
C PHE A 35 -1.49 8.94 -9.31
N VAL A 36 -2.26 8.62 -8.28
CA VAL A 36 -2.05 9.14 -6.93
C VAL A 36 -0.82 8.46 -6.31
N THR A 37 0.34 9.09 -6.43
CA THR A 37 1.57 8.64 -5.77
C THR A 37 1.79 9.40 -4.47
N GLY A 38 2.10 8.71 -3.38
CA GLY A 38 2.47 9.37 -2.13
C GLY A 38 3.84 10.01 -2.24
N ARG A 39 3.89 11.33 -2.06
CA ARG A 39 5.10 12.14 -2.09
C ARG A 39 5.38 12.61 -0.67
N GLY A 40 6.20 11.85 0.05
CA GLY A 40 6.53 12.03 1.46
C GLY A 40 7.04 10.71 2.08
N LEU A 41 7.58 10.77 3.30
CA LEU A 41 8.08 9.57 3.99
C LEU A 41 6.98 8.51 4.14
N GLY A 42 7.26 7.30 3.65
CA GLY A 42 6.31 6.20 3.55
C GLY A 42 5.66 6.08 2.17
N GLY A 43 5.88 7.04 1.27
CA GLY A 43 5.36 7.07 -0.10
C GLY A 43 3.85 6.85 -0.17
N SER A 44 3.39 6.07 -1.15
CA SER A 44 1.96 5.80 -1.34
C SER A 44 1.27 5.15 -0.13
N SER A 45 2.01 4.50 0.78
CA SER A 45 1.42 3.93 2.00
C SER A 45 0.81 4.99 2.93
N VAL A 46 1.21 6.27 2.85
CA VAL A 46 0.60 7.34 3.66
C VAL A 46 -0.73 7.85 3.14
N ILE A 47 -1.05 7.61 1.86
CA ILE A 47 -2.29 8.09 1.22
C ILE A 47 -3.16 6.98 0.65
N SER A 48 -2.71 5.72 0.72
CA SER A 48 -3.48 4.56 0.27
C SER A 48 -4.77 4.38 1.09
N SER A 49 -5.70 3.59 0.58
CA SER A 49 -6.90 3.15 1.31
C SER A 49 -6.61 2.19 2.48
N SER A 50 -5.34 1.98 2.82
CA SER A 50 -4.85 1.08 3.88
C SER A 50 -5.17 -0.41 3.69
N PHE A 51 -5.80 -0.82 2.58
CA PHE A 51 -6.05 -2.22 2.23
C PHE A 51 -4.76 -3.04 2.20
N TYR A 52 -4.80 -4.23 2.81
CA TYR A 52 -3.68 -5.16 2.82
C TYR A 52 -4.07 -6.53 2.24
N ALA A 53 -3.33 -6.97 1.21
CA ALA A 53 -3.39 -8.32 0.66
C ALA A 53 -1.99 -8.72 0.13
N ARG A 54 -1.59 -9.99 0.29
CA ARG A 54 -0.30 -10.54 -0.17
C ARG A 54 -0.20 -10.69 -1.70
N GLY A 55 -1.32 -10.93 -2.38
CA GLY A 55 -1.36 -11.47 -3.77
C GLY A 55 -1.50 -12.99 -3.79
N ASN A 56 -1.83 -13.59 -4.94
CA ASN A 56 -2.10 -15.02 -5.03
C ASN A 56 -0.81 -15.82 -5.20
N ARG A 57 -0.74 -17.03 -4.61
CA ARG A 57 0.41 -17.95 -4.74
C ARG A 57 0.86 -18.12 -6.20
N LYS A 58 -0.10 -18.29 -7.11
CA LYS A 58 0.20 -18.53 -8.52
C LYS A 58 0.89 -17.36 -9.20
N ASP A 59 0.66 -16.13 -8.76
CA ASP A 59 1.27 -14.95 -9.38
C ASP A 59 2.80 -15.03 -9.20
N PHE A 60 3.24 -15.38 -7.99
CA PHE A 60 4.65 -15.53 -7.63
C PHE A 60 5.27 -16.77 -8.29
N ASP A 61 4.56 -17.90 -8.27
CA ASP A 61 5.04 -19.12 -8.92
C ASP A 61 5.17 -18.90 -10.46
N ALA A 62 4.26 -18.14 -11.07
CA ALA A 62 4.35 -17.75 -12.47
C ALA A 62 5.56 -16.84 -12.74
N TRP A 63 5.88 -15.89 -11.85
CA TRP A 63 7.09 -15.08 -11.97
C TRP A 63 8.36 -15.95 -11.94
N ALA A 64 8.43 -16.90 -11.00
CA ALA A 64 9.55 -17.83 -10.90
C ALA A 64 9.71 -18.66 -12.19
N LEU A 65 8.61 -19.18 -12.75
CA LEU A 65 8.60 -19.89 -14.03
C LEU A 65 9.05 -19.02 -15.21
N GLN A 66 8.76 -17.72 -15.17
CA GLN A 66 9.18 -16.75 -16.19
C GLN A 66 10.64 -16.28 -16.01
N GLY A 67 11.36 -16.84 -15.04
CA GLY A 67 12.79 -16.60 -14.84
C GLY A 67 13.13 -15.71 -13.64
N ALA A 68 12.15 -15.26 -12.86
CA ALA A 68 12.39 -14.56 -11.59
C ALA A 68 12.82 -15.56 -10.50
N LYS A 69 14.04 -16.11 -10.63
CA LYS A 69 14.60 -17.07 -9.66
C LYS A 69 14.60 -16.47 -8.24
N GLY A 70 14.15 -17.23 -7.25
CA GLY A 70 14.05 -16.75 -5.86
C GLY A 70 12.71 -16.08 -5.51
N TRP A 71 11.78 -15.96 -6.47
CA TRP A 71 10.51 -15.26 -6.30
C TRP A 71 9.28 -16.18 -6.33
N SER A 72 9.46 -17.50 -6.17
CA SER A 72 8.31 -18.40 -5.97
C SER A 72 7.58 -18.05 -4.68
N TYR A 73 6.31 -18.42 -4.54
CA TYR A 73 5.54 -18.06 -3.35
C TYR A 73 6.17 -18.58 -2.06
N GLU A 74 6.72 -19.79 -2.10
CA GLU A 74 7.40 -20.40 -0.96
C GLU A 74 8.63 -19.58 -0.51
N GLU A 75 9.38 -19.03 -1.46
CA GLU A 75 10.57 -18.21 -1.18
C GLU A 75 10.21 -16.81 -0.66
N VAL A 76 9.09 -16.22 -1.11
CA VAL A 76 8.65 -14.89 -0.66
C VAL A 76 7.79 -14.93 0.61
N LEU A 77 7.15 -16.06 0.92
CA LEU A 77 6.24 -16.21 2.06
C LEU A 77 6.88 -15.80 3.42
N PRO A 78 8.13 -16.18 3.75
CA PRO A 78 8.77 -15.71 4.98
C PRO A 78 8.86 -14.18 5.08
N TYR A 79 8.98 -13.47 3.95
CA TYR A 79 9.02 -12.01 3.93
C TYR A 79 7.63 -11.40 4.11
N PHE A 80 6.57 -12.01 3.57
CA PHE A 80 5.20 -11.61 3.88
C PHE A 80 4.88 -11.78 5.36
N LEU A 81 5.20 -12.95 5.93
CA LEU A 81 5.01 -13.20 7.36
C LEU A 81 5.81 -12.24 8.24
N LYS A 82 7.02 -11.85 7.80
CA LYS A 82 7.85 -10.85 8.49
C LYS A 82 7.32 -9.42 8.36
N PHE A 83 6.62 -9.12 7.26
CA PHE A 83 6.02 -7.81 7.01
C PHE A 83 4.72 -7.63 7.82
N GLU A 84 4.03 -8.73 8.08
CA GLU A 84 2.79 -8.75 8.83
C GLU A 84 3.00 -8.67 10.34
N ASP A 85 2.06 -8.01 10.99
CA ASP A 85 1.93 -7.91 12.44
C ASP A 85 0.45 -7.68 12.72
N ASN A 86 -0.37 -8.65 12.30
CA ASN A 86 -1.81 -8.60 12.55
C ASN A 86 -2.04 -8.78 14.05
N ARG A 87 -2.74 -7.82 14.67
CA ARG A 87 -3.02 -7.77 16.12
C ARG A 87 -4.51 -7.78 16.42
N ASP A 88 -5.33 -7.95 15.40
CA ASP A 88 -6.78 -7.98 15.56
C ASP A 88 -7.20 -9.35 16.12
N PHE A 89 -7.71 -9.33 17.35
CA PHE A 89 -8.09 -10.54 18.06
C PHE A 89 -9.18 -11.31 17.33
N GLU A 90 -10.11 -10.65 16.64
CA GLU A 90 -11.16 -11.37 15.91
C GLU A 90 -10.54 -12.20 14.80
N TYR A 91 -9.68 -11.64 13.95
CA TYR A 91 -9.01 -12.43 12.89
C TYR A 91 -8.03 -13.48 13.44
N LEU A 92 -7.34 -13.18 14.54
CA LEU A 92 -6.40 -14.12 15.17
C LEU A 92 -7.12 -15.27 15.90
N ALA A 93 -8.35 -15.05 16.38
CA ALA A 93 -9.08 -16.01 17.21
C ALA A 93 -10.25 -16.73 16.51
N ASN A 94 -10.84 -16.15 15.44
CA ASN A 94 -12.19 -16.53 15.03
C ASN A 94 -12.31 -17.61 13.95
N GLY A 95 -11.27 -17.96 13.19
CA GLY A 95 -11.45 -18.93 12.09
C GLY A 95 -12.59 -18.58 11.10
N TYR A 96 -12.89 -17.29 10.93
CA TYR A 96 -13.80 -16.60 9.99
C TYR A 96 -15.32 -16.64 10.25
N HIS A 97 -15.89 -15.47 10.61
CA HIS A 97 -17.34 -15.22 10.57
C HIS A 97 -17.66 -13.77 10.15
N ASN A 98 -17.86 -13.54 8.85
CA ASN A 98 -18.41 -12.27 8.35
C ASN A 98 -19.94 -12.38 8.11
N ILE A 99 -20.57 -11.27 7.72
CA ILE A 99 -22.00 -11.21 7.38
C ILE A 99 -22.35 -12.09 6.18
N ALA A 100 -21.42 -12.28 5.23
CA ALA A 100 -21.63 -13.12 4.03
C ALA A 100 -21.81 -14.61 4.38
N ALA A 101 -21.16 -15.13 5.43
CA ALA A 101 -21.39 -16.48 5.94
C ALA A 101 -22.85 -16.71 6.35
N ARG A 102 -23.53 -15.68 6.91
CA ARG A 102 -24.94 -15.78 7.30
C ARG A 102 -25.90 -15.93 6.12
N PHE A 103 -25.45 -15.55 4.92
CA PHE A 103 -26.17 -15.72 3.67
C PHE A 103 -25.69 -16.94 2.86
N GLY A 104 -24.85 -17.80 3.44
CA GLY A 104 -24.34 -19.01 2.80
C GLY A 104 -23.18 -18.79 1.83
N TYR A 105 -22.56 -17.59 1.82
CA TYR A 105 -21.39 -17.33 0.99
C TYR A 105 -20.11 -17.80 1.68
N ASN A 106 -19.15 -18.28 0.87
CA ASN A 106 -17.83 -18.68 1.34
C ASN A 106 -17.04 -17.47 1.85
N VAL A 107 -16.53 -17.57 3.08
CA VAL A 107 -15.72 -16.54 3.73
C VAL A 107 -14.30 -17.05 3.89
N VAL A 108 -13.33 -16.24 3.49
CA VAL A 108 -11.93 -16.64 3.48
C VAL A 108 -11.04 -15.57 4.13
N ASP A 109 -9.81 -15.95 4.43
CA ASP A 109 -8.75 -14.99 4.64
C ASP A 109 -8.22 -14.51 3.29
N PRO A 110 -8.15 -13.20 3.02
CA PRO A 110 -7.51 -12.71 1.80
C PRO A 110 -6.00 -13.06 1.74
N ASN A 111 -5.39 -13.42 2.86
CA ASN A 111 -3.97 -13.78 2.96
C ASN A 111 -3.75 -15.27 3.26
N GLY A 112 -4.82 -16.06 3.30
CA GLY A 112 -4.80 -17.50 3.55
C GLY A 112 -4.42 -18.33 2.33
N PRO A 113 -4.43 -19.67 2.46
CA PRO A 113 -4.06 -20.58 1.37
C PRO A 113 -5.02 -20.54 0.17
N THR A 114 -6.25 -20.03 0.37
CA THR A 114 -7.27 -19.87 -0.67
C THR A 114 -7.85 -18.46 -0.59
N GLN A 115 -7.86 -17.72 -1.69
CA GLN A 115 -8.29 -16.32 -1.74
C GLN A 115 -9.69 -16.11 -2.33
N LYS A 116 -10.21 -17.02 -3.16
CA LYS A 116 -11.57 -16.88 -3.72
C LYS A 116 -12.63 -16.94 -2.61
N GLY A 117 -13.36 -15.86 -2.42
CA GLY A 117 -14.41 -15.75 -1.42
C GLY A 117 -14.60 -14.32 -0.93
N PHE A 118 -15.58 -14.14 -0.06
CA PHE A 118 -15.83 -12.87 0.65
C PHE A 118 -14.92 -12.78 1.86
N TYR A 119 -14.53 -11.57 2.22
CA TYR A 119 -13.71 -11.33 3.40
C TYR A 119 -13.88 -9.91 3.92
N ASP A 120 -13.61 -9.74 5.21
CA ASP A 120 -13.55 -8.44 5.86
C ASP A 120 -12.18 -7.80 5.61
N ILE A 121 -12.14 -6.49 5.46
CA ILE A 121 -10.91 -5.79 5.06
C ILE A 121 -9.88 -5.82 6.19
N GLN A 122 -8.74 -6.45 5.91
CA GLN A 122 -7.52 -6.26 6.69
C GLN A 122 -6.82 -4.97 6.24
N ALA A 123 -6.34 -4.19 7.21
CA ALA A 123 -5.78 -2.88 6.94
C ALA A 123 -4.48 -2.60 7.69
N SER A 124 -3.60 -1.79 7.08
CA SER A 124 -2.39 -1.25 7.72
C SER A 124 -2.75 -0.16 8.74
N ILE A 125 -3.38 -0.55 9.85
CA ILE A 125 -3.85 0.31 10.94
C ILE A 125 -3.31 -0.25 12.25
N ARG A 126 -2.81 0.62 13.13
CA ARG A 126 -2.31 0.27 14.48
C ARG A 126 -2.89 1.25 15.48
N GLY A 127 -3.61 0.74 16.48
CA GLY A 127 -4.26 1.56 17.51
C GLY A 127 -5.24 2.59 16.93
N GLY A 128 -6.06 2.17 15.94
CA GLY A 128 -7.03 3.03 15.25
C GLY A 128 -6.42 4.13 14.38
N GLN A 129 -5.12 4.08 14.11
CA GLN A 129 -4.45 5.03 13.23
C GLN A 129 -3.79 4.32 12.06
N LYS A 130 -3.82 4.95 10.89
CA LYS A 130 -3.06 4.50 9.73
C LYS A 130 -1.59 4.29 10.10
N CYS A 131 -1.06 3.13 9.73
CA CYS A 131 0.31 2.71 9.95
C CYS A 131 1.02 2.63 8.60
N SER A 132 1.68 3.73 8.20
CA SER A 132 2.47 3.77 6.97
C SER A 132 3.79 3.04 7.14
N ALA A 133 4.47 2.76 6.02
CA ALA A 133 5.80 2.16 6.06
C ALA A 133 6.81 3.03 6.84
N ALA A 134 6.76 4.36 6.69
CA ALA A 134 7.60 5.24 7.49
C ALA A 134 7.25 5.17 8.99
N LYS A 135 5.96 5.14 9.35
CA LYS A 135 5.56 5.03 10.76
C LYS A 135 5.94 3.67 11.37
N ALA A 136 5.84 2.60 10.59
CA ALA A 136 6.16 1.25 11.03
C ALA A 136 7.67 1.00 11.14
N TYR A 137 8.45 1.54 10.20
CA TYR A 137 9.86 1.19 10.03
C TYR A 137 10.82 2.36 10.27
N LEU A 138 10.53 3.58 9.82
CA LEU A 138 11.49 4.68 9.97
C LEU A 138 11.41 5.33 11.36
N VAL A 139 10.20 5.56 11.89
CA VAL A 139 10.02 6.19 13.22
C VAL A 139 10.73 5.40 14.33
N PRO A 140 10.63 4.06 14.44
CA PRO A 140 11.37 3.33 15.46
C PRO A 140 12.91 3.34 15.27
N ALA A 141 13.39 3.69 14.08
CA ALA A 141 14.81 3.70 13.72
C ALA A 141 15.41 5.11 13.64
N GLU A 142 14.63 6.17 13.90
CA GLU A 142 15.04 7.56 13.67
C GLU A 142 16.22 8.02 14.54
N ASN A 143 16.45 7.36 15.69
CA ASN A 143 17.55 7.67 16.61
C ASN A 143 18.85 6.91 16.28
N ARG A 144 18.87 6.09 15.22
CA ARG A 144 20.08 5.36 14.81
C ARG A 144 21.08 6.33 14.18
N THR A 145 22.29 6.38 14.71
CA THR A 145 23.33 7.32 14.26
C THR A 145 23.91 7.00 12.88
N ASN A 146 23.63 5.81 12.33
CA ASN A 146 24.07 5.34 11.01
C ASN A 146 22.95 5.42 9.95
N LEU A 147 21.82 6.06 10.27
CA LEU A 147 20.69 6.25 9.35
C LEU A 147 20.40 7.74 9.16
N ASP A 148 20.71 8.25 7.97
CA ASP A 148 20.40 9.62 7.56
C ASP A 148 19.16 9.65 6.66
N ILE A 149 18.13 10.38 7.09
CA ILE A 149 16.88 10.53 6.34
C ILE A 149 16.76 11.97 5.85
N VAL A 150 16.96 12.18 4.55
CA VAL A 150 16.89 13.51 3.94
C VAL A 150 15.57 13.64 3.16
N VAL A 151 14.69 14.48 3.67
CA VAL A 151 13.42 14.84 3.03
C VAL A 151 13.57 16.06 2.13
N ASN A 152 12.67 16.22 1.16
CA ASN A 152 12.78 17.24 0.11
C ASN A 152 14.06 17.08 -0.73
N ALA A 153 14.55 15.85 -0.85
CA ALA A 153 15.72 15.50 -1.65
C ALA A 153 15.24 14.89 -2.98
N HIS A 154 15.17 15.72 -4.03
CA HIS A 154 14.77 15.25 -5.36
C HIS A 154 15.99 14.67 -6.08
N VAL A 155 16.05 13.35 -6.20
CA VAL A 155 17.15 12.68 -6.92
C VAL A 155 17.03 12.94 -8.42
N ASN A 156 18.08 13.52 -9.00
CA ASN A 156 18.15 13.88 -10.42
C ASN A 156 18.77 12.76 -11.26
N LYS A 157 19.91 12.21 -10.81
CA LYS A 157 20.63 11.13 -11.51
C LYS A 157 21.54 10.33 -10.58
N ILE A 158 21.92 9.15 -11.02
CA ILE A 158 22.99 8.34 -10.42
C ILE A 158 24.30 8.70 -11.13
N ILE A 159 25.37 8.91 -10.37
CA ILE A 159 26.72 9.17 -10.87
C ILE A 159 27.43 7.84 -11.05
N LEU A 160 27.84 7.54 -12.29
CA LEU A 160 28.51 6.30 -12.67
C LEU A 160 29.98 6.54 -13.02
N GLU A 161 30.84 5.59 -12.66
CA GLU A 161 32.19 5.43 -13.18
C GLU A 161 32.28 4.07 -13.89
N GLY A 162 32.23 4.08 -15.22
CA GLY A 162 32.02 2.85 -16.01
C GLY A 162 30.63 2.25 -15.74
N CYS A 163 30.59 1.03 -15.23
CA CYS A 163 29.35 0.35 -14.82
C CYS A 163 29.07 0.47 -13.30
N ASP A 164 29.95 1.13 -12.55
CA ASP A 164 29.83 1.25 -11.10
C ASP A 164 29.07 2.52 -10.70
N ALA A 165 28.04 2.39 -9.87
CA ALA A 165 27.39 3.54 -9.24
C ALA A 165 28.24 4.08 -8.07
N LYS A 166 28.75 5.30 -8.20
CA LYS A 166 29.62 5.96 -7.20
C LYS A 166 28.92 7.04 -6.39
N GLY A 167 27.76 7.51 -6.82
CA GLY A 167 27.02 8.54 -6.10
C GLY A 167 25.65 8.86 -6.68
N VAL A 168 24.97 9.83 -6.07
CA VAL A 168 23.66 10.31 -6.50
C VAL A 168 23.67 11.84 -6.42
N GLU A 169 23.21 12.49 -7.48
CA GLU A 169 22.97 13.94 -7.50
C GLU A 169 21.50 14.19 -7.15
N PHE A 170 21.24 15.09 -6.20
CA PHE A 170 19.89 15.45 -5.79
C PHE A 170 19.78 16.93 -5.40
N ASP A 171 18.61 17.51 -5.63
CA ASP A 171 18.27 18.86 -5.17
C ASP A 171 17.72 18.79 -3.75
N SER A 172 18.17 19.69 -2.88
CA SER A 172 17.61 19.88 -1.54
C SER A 172 16.93 21.25 -1.46
N LYS A 173 15.77 21.37 -0.79
CA LYS A 173 15.07 22.65 -0.60
C LYS A 173 15.68 23.55 0.50
N GLU A 174 16.79 23.16 1.13
CA GLU A 174 17.65 24.11 1.86
C GLU A 174 18.61 24.78 0.86
N PRO A 175 18.90 26.08 1.01
CA PRO A 175 19.41 26.89 -0.08
C PRO A 175 20.79 26.41 -0.53
N ASN A 176 20.86 25.87 -1.74
CA ASN A 176 22.07 25.97 -2.54
C ASN A 176 21.71 26.11 -4.03
N GLU A 177 22.23 27.19 -4.60
CA GLU A 177 22.13 27.58 -6.00
C GLU A 177 22.83 26.56 -6.90
N HIS A 178 22.11 25.64 -7.53
CA HIS A 178 22.59 25.12 -8.83
C HIS A 178 21.55 24.30 -9.59
N LEU A 179 20.94 24.89 -10.62
CA LEU A 179 20.36 24.11 -11.71
C LEU A 179 20.46 24.88 -13.01
N GLN A 180 21.48 24.56 -13.82
CA GLN A 180 21.37 24.65 -15.27
C GLN A 180 22.13 23.52 -15.95
N LYS A 181 21.44 22.88 -16.90
CA LYS A 181 21.97 22.12 -18.05
C LYS A 181 22.73 20.83 -17.75
N LEU A 182 22.07 19.69 -17.91
CA LEU A 182 22.76 18.39 -17.93
C LEU A 182 22.21 17.49 -19.02
N LYS A 183 22.44 17.83 -20.29
CA LYS A 183 22.21 16.93 -21.43
C LYS A 183 22.75 15.52 -21.12
N ILE A 184 21.86 14.58 -20.80
CA ILE A 184 22.21 13.28 -20.21
C ILE A 184 22.70 12.32 -21.31
N PRO A 185 23.93 11.80 -21.24
CA PRO A 185 24.39 10.74 -22.12
C PRO A 185 23.81 9.38 -21.68
N VAL A 186 23.34 8.60 -22.64
CA VAL A 186 22.87 7.21 -22.43
C VAL A 186 24.08 6.32 -22.16
N VAL A 187 24.10 5.64 -21.00
CA VAL A 187 25.20 4.73 -20.59
C VAL A 187 24.93 3.29 -21.03
N VAL A 188 23.69 2.82 -20.86
CA VAL A 188 23.22 1.53 -21.36
C VAL A 188 21.78 1.71 -21.85
N ASP A 189 21.52 1.32 -23.08
CA ASP A 189 20.19 1.39 -23.69
C ASP A 189 19.40 0.10 -23.38
N LEU A 190 18.59 0.16 -22.33
CA LEU A 190 17.66 -0.89 -21.93
C LEU A 190 16.22 -0.37 -22.05
N PRO A 191 15.24 -1.23 -22.35
CA PRO A 191 13.83 -0.83 -22.48
C PRO A 191 13.15 -0.55 -21.12
N VAL A 192 13.79 0.27 -20.29
CA VAL A 192 13.32 0.66 -18.95
C VAL A 192 12.10 1.56 -19.09
N GLY A 193 11.02 1.23 -18.38
CA GLY A 193 9.74 1.92 -18.47
C GLY A 193 8.70 1.25 -19.36
N ASN A 194 9.08 0.19 -20.09
CA ASN A 194 8.12 -0.67 -20.78
C ASN A 194 7.37 -1.59 -19.79
N ASN A 195 6.27 -2.19 -20.26
CA ASN A 195 5.44 -3.13 -19.48
C ASN A 195 4.81 -2.53 -18.21
N PHE A 196 4.37 -1.27 -18.29
CA PHE A 196 3.58 -0.64 -17.23
C PHE A 196 2.25 -1.38 -17.04
N GLN A 197 1.97 -1.79 -15.81
CA GLN A 197 0.75 -2.51 -15.42
C GLN A 197 0.06 -1.75 -14.28
N ASP A 198 -1.26 -1.70 -14.31
CA ASP A 198 -2.10 -1.18 -13.22
C ASP A 198 -3.46 -1.92 -13.21
N HIS A 199 -4.20 -1.82 -12.11
CA HIS A 199 -5.52 -2.42 -11.98
C HIS A 199 -6.61 -1.44 -12.44
N GLY A 200 -7.29 -1.76 -13.54
CA GLY A 200 -8.47 -1.03 -13.99
C GLY A 200 -9.66 -1.27 -13.06
N ALA A 201 -10.37 -0.21 -12.68
CA ALA A 201 -11.54 -0.28 -11.82
C ALA A 201 -12.77 0.34 -12.48
N VAL A 202 -13.94 -0.27 -12.26
CA VAL A 202 -15.25 0.24 -12.67
C VAL A 202 -16.12 0.36 -11.42
N LEU A 203 -16.75 1.52 -11.23
CA LEU A 203 -17.65 1.77 -10.11
C LEU A 203 -19.09 1.39 -10.46
N MET A 204 -19.72 0.63 -9.57
CA MET A 204 -21.15 0.32 -9.62
C MET A 204 -21.85 1.07 -8.50
N TYR A 205 -22.96 1.73 -8.82
CA TYR A 205 -23.75 2.51 -7.86
C TYR A 205 -25.05 1.79 -7.52
N TYR A 206 -25.40 1.77 -6.24
CA TYR A 206 -26.63 1.20 -5.73
C TYR A 206 -27.39 2.27 -4.96
N GLN A 207 -28.72 2.31 -5.11
CA GLN A 207 -29.57 3.14 -4.28
C GLN A 207 -29.86 2.42 -2.97
N LEU A 208 -29.52 3.05 -1.85
CA LEU A 208 -29.80 2.53 -0.51
C LEU A 208 -30.98 3.28 0.13
N ASP A 209 -31.54 2.71 1.20
CA ASP A 209 -32.54 3.41 2.03
C ASP A 209 -31.94 4.73 2.55
N PRO A 210 -32.60 5.88 2.32
CA PRO A 210 -32.10 7.19 2.75
C PRO A 210 -31.93 7.34 4.27
N LYS A 211 -32.49 6.42 5.08
CA LYS A 211 -32.29 6.38 6.53
C LYS A 211 -30.92 5.83 6.93
N ILE A 212 -30.21 5.15 6.03
CA ILE A 212 -28.89 4.61 6.31
C ILE A 212 -27.88 5.77 6.28
N PRO A 213 -27.20 6.07 7.40
CA PRO A 213 -26.25 7.18 7.44
C PRO A 213 -25.07 6.91 6.51
N THR A 214 -24.71 7.92 5.73
CA THR A 214 -23.55 7.88 4.84
C THR A 214 -22.25 7.87 5.64
N PHE A 215 -21.17 7.40 5.02
CA PHE A 215 -19.85 7.46 5.61
C PHE A 215 -19.45 8.90 5.97
N ASN A 216 -19.76 9.88 5.12
CA ASN A 216 -19.49 11.30 5.40
C ASN A 216 -20.25 11.79 6.64
N GLU A 217 -21.51 11.40 6.80
CA GLU A 217 -22.30 11.77 7.98
C GLU A 217 -21.72 11.13 9.24
N LYS A 218 -21.25 9.88 9.17
CA LYS A 218 -20.54 9.23 10.28
C LYS A 218 -19.23 9.96 10.62
N LEU A 219 -18.47 10.43 9.62
CA LEU A 219 -17.22 11.15 9.85
C LEU A 219 -17.43 12.54 10.47
N CYS A 220 -18.53 13.21 10.14
CA CYS A 220 -18.85 14.54 10.64
C CYS A 220 -19.63 14.54 11.97
N ASP A 221 -20.14 13.39 12.42
CA ASP A 221 -20.82 13.29 13.71
C ASP A 221 -19.82 13.49 14.86
N ILE A 222 -20.03 14.54 15.65
CA ILE A 222 -19.17 14.91 16.76
C ILE A 222 -18.96 13.78 17.76
N ARG A 223 -19.95 12.89 17.93
CA ARG A 223 -19.83 11.74 18.85
C ARG A 223 -18.79 10.74 18.34
N ASN A 224 -18.74 10.51 17.03
CA ASN A 224 -17.75 9.63 16.41
C ASN A 224 -16.36 10.27 16.45
N VAL A 225 -16.28 11.60 16.28
CA VAL A 225 -15.02 12.35 16.43
C VAL A 225 -14.51 12.27 17.87
N GLU A 226 -15.37 12.51 18.86
CA GLU A 226 -15.01 12.39 20.28
C GLU A 226 -14.60 10.96 20.65
N GLN A 227 -15.34 9.95 20.18
CA GLN A 227 -14.98 8.55 20.37
C GLN A 227 -13.59 8.24 19.81
N TYR A 228 -13.28 8.76 18.61
CA TYR A 228 -11.99 8.57 17.99
C TYR A 228 -10.86 9.26 18.76
N ILE A 229 -11.07 10.51 19.20
CA ILE A 229 -10.05 11.26 19.95
C ILE A 229 -9.77 10.59 21.30
N ARG A 230 -10.81 10.15 22.02
CA ARG A 230 -10.68 9.56 23.35
C ARG A 230 -10.12 8.13 23.30
N ASN A 231 -10.69 7.30 22.43
CA ASN A 231 -10.51 5.85 22.50
C ASN A 231 -9.84 5.26 21.26
N ARG A 232 -9.62 6.04 20.19
CA ARG A 232 -9.15 5.55 18.88
C ARG A 232 -10.01 4.43 18.29
N THR A 233 -11.31 4.48 18.54
CA THR A 233 -12.31 3.54 18.02
C THR A 233 -13.39 4.26 17.22
N GLY A 234 -14.29 3.50 16.60
CA GLY A 234 -15.41 4.06 15.83
C GLY A 234 -15.07 4.28 14.34
N PRO A 235 -15.98 4.88 13.56
CA PRO A 235 -15.89 4.94 12.10
C PRO A 235 -14.58 5.56 11.56
N LEU A 236 -14.04 6.55 12.26
CA LEU A 236 -12.78 7.24 11.91
C LEU A 236 -11.52 6.36 12.09
N SER A 237 -11.64 5.23 12.78
CA SER A 237 -10.54 4.27 13.00
C SER A 237 -10.45 3.18 11.93
N SER A 238 -11.39 3.15 10.98
CA SER A 238 -11.50 2.10 9.93
C SER A 238 -10.82 2.49 8.61
N SER A 239 -10.53 1.50 7.76
CA SER A 239 -9.93 1.71 6.44
C SER A 239 -10.96 2.14 5.40
N ALA A 240 -10.87 3.41 4.99
CA ALA A 240 -11.33 3.91 3.69
C ALA A 240 -12.76 3.54 3.27
N SER A 241 -13.70 3.41 4.22
CA SER A 241 -15.11 3.11 3.95
C SER A 241 -15.38 1.79 3.20
N ILE A 242 -14.46 0.82 3.24
CA ILE A 242 -14.68 -0.49 2.60
C ILE A 242 -14.87 -1.53 3.71
N PRO A 243 -16.11 -1.90 4.05
CA PRO A 243 -16.38 -2.92 5.07
C PRO A 243 -16.03 -4.34 4.59
N ALA A 244 -16.18 -4.62 3.30
CA ALA A 244 -16.02 -5.97 2.76
C ALA A 244 -15.51 -5.97 1.32
N ALA A 245 -14.85 -7.04 0.93
CA ALA A 245 -14.47 -7.32 -0.44
C ALA A 245 -14.64 -8.80 -0.78
N ALA A 246 -14.53 -9.12 -2.07
CA ALA A 246 -14.52 -10.48 -2.56
C ALA A 246 -13.56 -10.62 -3.73
N PHE A 247 -12.73 -11.66 -3.67
CA PHE A 247 -11.96 -12.13 -4.81
C PHE A 247 -12.78 -13.17 -5.57
N LEU A 248 -13.00 -12.93 -6.85
CA LEU A 248 -13.79 -13.77 -7.74
C LEU A 248 -12.92 -14.31 -8.87
N GLY A 249 -13.19 -15.55 -9.28
CA GLY A 249 -12.56 -16.20 -10.43
C GLY A 249 -13.63 -16.73 -11.39
N ARG A 250 -13.38 -16.63 -12.70
CA ARG A 250 -14.31 -17.08 -13.75
C ARG A 250 -13.91 -18.38 -14.42
N ASP A 251 -12.86 -19.06 -13.95
CA ASP A 251 -12.31 -20.23 -14.62
C ASP A 251 -13.26 -21.43 -14.50
N SER A 252 -14.16 -21.54 -15.47
CA SER A 252 -15.15 -22.62 -15.63
C SER A 252 -14.52 -23.98 -15.90
N MET A 253 -13.26 -24.01 -16.34
CA MET A 253 -12.51 -25.23 -16.64
C MET A 253 -11.91 -25.88 -15.39
N PHE A 254 -11.60 -25.10 -14.35
CA PHE A 254 -11.03 -25.59 -13.09
C PHE A 254 -11.60 -24.80 -11.89
N PRO A 255 -12.88 -25.01 -11.54
CA PRO A 255 -13.54 -24.26 -10.46
C PRO A 255 -12.88 -24.49 -9.09
N GLU A 256 -12.22 -25.63 -8.90
CA GLU A 256 -11.41 -25.98 -7.71
C GLU A 256 -10.15 -25.11 -7.58
N MET A 257 -9.67 -24.51 -8.68
CA MET A 257 -8.38 -23.85 -8.73
C MET A 257 -8.48 -22.42 -8.21
N ASP A 258 -7.69 -22.06 -7.20
CA ASP A 258 -7.69 -20.72 -6.62
C ASP A 258 -6.97 -19.73 -7.55
N SER A 259 -7.73 -19.06 -8.43
CA SER A 259 -7.25 -18.09 -9.43
C SER A 259 -8.21 -16.90 -9.50
N PRO A 260 -8.15 -15.96 -8.55
CA PRO A 260 -8.99 -14.79 -8.61
C PRO A 260 -8.53 -13.86 -9.74
N ASN A 261 -9.47 -13.38 -10.54
CA ASN A 261 -9.22 -12.44 -11.64
C ASN A 261 -10.04 -11.15 -11.52
N HIS A 262 -10.95 -11.07 -10.55
CA HIS A 262 -11.69 -9.85 -10.23
C HIS A 262 -11.68 -9.63 -8.72
N LEU A 263 -11.48 -8.37 -8.32
CA LEU A 263 -11.69 -7.90 -6.95
C LEU A 263 -12.94 -7.02 -6.95
N ILE A 264 -13.96 -7.42 -6.19
CA ILE A 264 -15.12 -6.58 -5.90
C ILE A 264 -14.94 -6.00 -4.50
N MET A 265 -15.08 -4.68 -4.39
CA MET A 265 -15.06 -3.97 -3.11
C MET A 265 -16.43 -3.34 -2.86
N PHE A 266 -16.96 -3.54 -1.67
CA PHE A 266 -18.22 -2.93 -1.25
C PHE A 266 -17.89 -1.69 -0.43
N TRP A 267 -18.24 -0.53 -0.95
CA TRP A 267 -17.99 0.75 -0.31
C TRP A 267 -19.23 1.18 0.49
N GLU A 268 -19.03 1.75 1.67
CA GLU A 268 -20.10 2.41 2.41
C GLU A 268 -20.69 3.55 1.60
N PRO A 269 -21.99 3.85 1.76
CA PRO A 269 -22.62 4.93 1.02
C PRO A 269 -21.92 6.25 1.28
N ILE A 270 -21.48 6.89 0.20
CA ILE A 270 -20.94 8.26 0.20
C ILE A 270 -22.06 9.15 -0.32
N LYS A 271 -22.27 10.30 0.32
CA LYS A 271 -23.24 11.28 -0.20
C LYS A 271 -22.73 11.75 -1.56
N GLN A 272 -23.49 11.52 -2.63
CA GLN A 272 -23.18 12.13 -3.92
C GLN A 272 -23.16 13.65 -3.72
N LEU A 273 -21.97 14.24 -3.77
CA LEU A 273 -21.85 15.66 -4.09
C LEU A 273 -22.36 15.77 -5.52
N ASN A 274 -23.47 16.48 -5.72
CA ASN A 274 -24.01 16.78 -7.04
C ASN A 274 -22.89 17.43 -7.87
N PHE A 275 -22.18 16.63 -8.67
CA PHE A 275 -21.43 17.16 -9.79
C PHE A 275 -22.50 17.60 -10.80
N LYS A 276 -22.88 18.87 -10.73
CA LYS A 276 -23.46 19.52 -11.89
C LYS A 276 -22.36 19.51 -12.96
N PRO A 277 -22.58 18.90 -14.13
CA PRO A 277 -21.74 19.19 -15.27
C PRO A 277 -21.92 20.68 -15.57
N GLU A 278 -20.86 21.47 -15.43
CA GLU A 278 -20.74 22.74 -16.16
C GLU A 278 -20.32 22.45 -17.60
#